data_AF-A0A7S0WS73-F1
#
_entry.id   AF-A0A7S0WS73-F1
#
_cell.length_a   1.000
_cell.length_b   1.000
_cell.length_c   1.000
_cell.angle_alpha   90.00
_cell.angle_beta   90.00
_cell.angle_gamma   90.00
#
_symmetry.space_group_name_H-M   'P 1'
#
loop_
_entity.id
_entity.type
_entity.pdbx_description
1 polymer ?
#
loop_
_entity_poly.entity_id
_entity_poly.type
_entity_poly.pdbx_seq_one_letter_code
_entity_poly.pdbx_strand_id
1 'polypeptide(L)'
;RELRKLGCVVRQVVVCPDDVAIIAEEVRAMAARCEVVVTAGGLGPTVDDVTVAGITRSIDAALTRHPELEHRLRDFYGSKLTDAHLRMAEVPDDSVELVESDESDHEEGEAADA
;
A
#
# COMPACT_ATOMS: atom_id res chain seq x y z
N ARG A 1 -16.15 0.71 -10.20
CA ARG A 1 -17.01 0.11 -11.27
C ARG A 1 -16.49 -1.27 -11.65
N GLU A 2 -15.17 -1.45 -11.77
CA GLU A 2 -14.52 -2.72 -12.12
C GLU A 2 -14.89 -3.90 -11.21
N LEU A 3 -14.88 -3.73 -9.87
CA LEU A 3 -15.27 -4.81 -8.94
C LEU A 3 -16.66 -5.39 -9.23
N ARG A 4 -17.63 -4.57 -9.65
CA ARG A 4 -18.97 -5.06 -10.02
C ARG A 4 -18.96 -5.88 -11.30
N LYS A 5 -18.09 -5.55 -12.26
CA LYS A 5 -17.94 -6.33 -13.50
C LYS A 5 -17.38 -7.72 -13.21
N LEU A 6 -16.56 -7.84 -12.15
CA LEU A 6 -16.05 -9.11 -11.63
C LEU A 6 -17.07 -9.88 -10.76
N GLY A 7 -18.29 -9.37 -10.60
CA GLY A 7 -19.32 -9.99 -9.76
C GLY A 7 -19.19 -9.67 -8.26
N CYS A 8 -18.23 -8.85 -7.84
CA CYS A 8 -18.08 -8.44 -6.45
C CYS A 8 -19.11 -7.37 -6.06
N VAL A 9 -19.66 -7.49 -4.85
CA VAL A 9 -20.53 -6.47 -4.25
C VAL A 9 -19.70 -5.57 -3.35
N VAL A 10 -19.62 -4.28 -3.69
CA VAL A 10 -19.00 -3.28 -2.82
C VAL A 10 -19.92 -3.02 -1.64
N ARG A 11 -19.53 -3.50 -0.46
CA ARG A 11 -20.35 -3.43 0.77
C ARG A 11 -20.27 -2.07 1.46
N GLN A 12 -19.08 -1.46 1.50
CA GLN A 12 -18.82 -0.18 2.14
C GLN A 12 -17.56 0.45 1.54
N VAL A 13 -17.50 1.79 1.58
CA VAL A 13 -16.31 2.58 1.25
C VAL A 13 -15.99 3.43 2.47
N VAL A 14 -14.72 3.45 2.86
CA VAL A 14 -14.22 4.28 3.96
C VAL A 14 -13.13 5.18 3.40
N VAL A 15 -13.15 6.45 3.80
CA VAL A 15 -12.09 7.41 3.53
C VAL A 15 -11.59 7.87 4.90
N CYS A 16 -10.30 7.74 5.14
CA CYS A 16 -9.68 8.04 6.43
C CYS A 16 -8.43 8.90 6.23
N PRO A 17 -8.02 9.68 7.25
CA PRO A 17 -6.75 10.41 7.22
C PRO A 17 -5.55 9.45 7.30
N ASP A 18 -4.38 9.98 6.97
CA ASP A 18 -3.08 9.32 7.07
C ASP A 18 -2.63 9.16 8.54
N ASP A 19 -3.34 8.30 9.26
CA ASP A 19 -3.07 7.96 10.66
C ASP A 19 -3.07 6.43 10.85
N VAL A 20 -1.96 5.92 11.38
CA VAL A 20 -1.74 4.48 11.58
C VAL A 20 -2.81 3.83 12.45
N ALA A 21 -3.28 4.50 13.50
CA ALA A 21 -4.26 3.93 14.42
C ALA A 21 -5.66 3.89 13.78
N ILE A 22 -6.05 4.96 13.08
CA ILE A 22 -7.34 5.03 12.38
C ILE A 22 -7.39 4.00 11.24
N ILE A 23 -6.34 3.92 10.41
CA ILE A 23 -6.26 2.92 9.34
C ILE A 23 -6.37 1.51 9.93
N ALA A 24 -5.65 1.22 11.03
CA ALA A 24 -5.69 -0.09 11.65
C ALA A 24 -7.09 -0.46 12.19
N GLU A 25 -7.80 0.49 12.78
CA GLU A 25 -9.16 0.31 13.28
C GLU A 25 -10.15 0.03 12.15
N GLU A 26 -10.10 0.82 11.08
CA GLU A 26 -11.00 0.67 9.93
C GLU A 26 -10.74 -0.64 9.17
N VAL A 27 -9.47 -1.01 8.95
CA VAL A 27 -9.11 -2.28 8.32
C VAL A 27 -9.63 -3.46 9.16
N ARG A 28 -9.44 -3.44 10.49
CA ARG A 28 -9.94 -4.49 11.38
C ARG A 28 -11.47 -4.57 11.37
N ALA A 29 -12.14 -3.42 11.40
CA ALA A 29 -13.60 -3.35 11.34
C ALA A 29 -14.15 -3.89 10.01
N MET A 30 -13.49 -3.56 8.89
CA MET A 30 -13.86 -4.02 7.56
C MET A 30 -13.57 -5.52 7.36
N ALA A 31 -12.42 -6.01 7.82
CA ALA A 31 -12.05 -7.42 7.75
C ALA A 31 -13.05 -8.32 8.51
N ALA A 32 -13.68 -7.82 9.57
CA ALA A 32 -14.73 -8.55 10.29
C ALA A 32 -16.05 -8.69 9.49
N ARG A 33 -16.23 -7.92 8.41
CA ARG A 33 -17.50 -7.82 7.66
C ARG A 33 -17.37 -8.12 6.17
N CYS A 34 -16.15 -8.23 5.66
CA CYS A 34 -15.82 -8.35 4.23
C CYS A 34 -14.81 -9.48 4.03
N GLU A 35 -14.99 -10.24 2.96
CA GLU A 35 -14.06 -11.31 2.56
C GLU A 35 -12.77 -10.74 1.94
N VAL A 36 -12.89 -9.57 1.28
CA VAL A 36 -11.78 -8.86 0.65
C VAL A 36 -11.87 -7.40 1.05
N VAL A 37 -10.73 -6.84 1.50
CA VAL A 37 -10.55 -5.42 1.75
C VAL A 37 -9.51 -4.90 0.75
N VAL A 38 -9.86 -3.85 0.02
CA VAL A 38 -8.95 -3.19 -0.92
C VAL A 38 -8.65 -1.80 -0.39
N THR A 39 -7.37 -1.48 -0.22
CA THR A 39 -6.88 -0.15 0.14
C THR A 39 -6.23 0.51 -1.06
N ALA A 40 -6.26 1.84 -1.11
CA ALA A 40 -5.57 2.61 -2.14
C ALA A 40 -5.05 3.92 -1.52
N GLY A 41 -3.83 4.33 -1.91
CA GLY A 41 -3.14 5.49 -1.35
C GLY A 41 -2.25 5.17 -0.15
N GLY A 42 -1.32 6.08 0.17
CA GLY A 42 -0.43 5.98 1.33
C GLY A 42 0.69 4.94 1.22
N LEU A 43 1.16 4.65 0.00
CA LEU A 43 2.21 3.66 -0.31
C LEU A 43 3.50 4.29 -0.87
N GLY A 44 3.56 5.61 -0.98
CA GLY A 44 4.73 6.32 -1.49
C GLY A 44 5.85 6.48 -0.44
N PRO A 45 6.86 7.32 -0.74
CA PRO A 45 8.00 7.55 0.14
C PRO A 45 7.77 8.68 1.16
N THR A 46 6.64 9.38 1.14
CA THR A 46 6.44 10.56 1.98
C THR A 46 6.32 10.17 3.46
N VAL A 47 6.31 11.15 4.36
CA VAL A 47 6.22 10.88 5.80
C VAL A 47 4.79 10.48 6.21
N ASP A 48 3.80 10.95 5.47
CA ASP A 48 2.38 10.63 5.61
C ASP A 48 1.95 9.35 4.89
N ASP A 49 2.78 8.74 4.05
CA ASP A 49 2.52 7.40 3.48
C ASP A 49 2.61 6.31 4.57
N VAL A 50 1.49 6.09 5.28
CA VAL A 50 1.42 5.20 6.46
C VAL A 50 0.46 4.02 6.31
N THR A 51 -0.05 3.75 5.11
CA THR A 51 -1.04 2.70 4.87
C THR A 51 -0.52 1.31 5.24
N VAL A 52 0.71 0.94 4.83
CA VAL A 52 1.27 -0.37 5.17
C VAL A 52 1.46 -0.53 6.66
N ALA A 53 1.91 0.51 7.36
CA ALA A 53 2.06 0.50 8.81
C ALA A 53 0.70 0.31 9.52
N GLY A 54 -0.35 0.98 9.05
CA GLY A 54 -1.72 0.81 9.55
C GLY A 54 -2.25 -0.61 9.31
N ILE A 55 -2.07 -1.16 8.11
CA ILE A 55 -2.46 -2.54 7.79
C ILE A 55 -1.70 -3.53 8.68
N THR A 56 -0.38 -3.38 8.80
CA THR A 56 0.48 -4.23 9.65
C THR A 56 -0.02 -4.27 11.09
N ARG A 57 -0.36 -3.10 11.65
CA ARG A 57 -0.94 -2.98 12.99
C ARG A 57 -2.32 -3.63 13.11
N SER A 58 -3.13 -3.64 12.05
CA SER A 58 -4.48 -4.22 12.08
C SER A 58 -4.48 -5.74 12.24
N ILE A 59 -3.43 -6.40 11.72
CA ILE A 59 -3.24 -7.85 11.74
C ILE A 59 -2.23 -8.31 12.81
N ASP A 60 -1.80 -7.39 13.68
CA ASP A 60 -0.86 -7.65 14.78
C ASP A 60 0.47 -8.29 14.32
N ALA A 61 0.94 -7.88 13.13
CA ALA A 61 2.19 -8.35 12.53
C ALA A 61 3.36 -7.37 12.76
N ALA A 62 4.56 -7.77 12.33
CA ALA A 62 5.78 -7.00 12.52
C ALA A 62 6.28 -6.43 11.18
N LEU A 63 6.43 -5.11 11.10
CA LEU A 63 6.91 -4.49 9.87
C LEU A 63 8.34 -4.95 9.56
N THR A 64 8.53 -5.55 8.38
CA THR A 64 9.82 -6.09 7.91
C THR A 64 10.13 -5.53 6.53
N ARG A 65 11.41 -5.51 6.15
CA ARG A 65 11.82 -5.03 4.82
C ARG A 65 11.88 -6.20 3.84
N HIS A 66 11.07 -6.14 2.80
CA HIS A 66 11.01 -7.16 1.76
C HIS A 66 12.23 -7.06 0.83
N PRO A 67 13.10 -8.10 0.76
CA PRO A 67 14.36 -8.02 0.02
C PRO A 67 14.20 -7.70 -1.47
N GLU A 68 13.16 -8.25 -2.11
CA GLU A 68 12.92 -8.02 -3.53
C GLU A 68 12.44 -6.59 -3.82
N LEU A 69 11.58 -6.01 -2.98
CA LEU A 69 11.14 -4.62 -3.14
C LEU A 69 12.31 -3.67 -2.93
N GLU A 70 13.12 -3.95 -1.91
CA GLU A 70 14.33 -3.17 -1.64
C GLU A 70 15.27 -3.20 -2.86
N HIS A 71 15.50 -4.37 -3.46
CA HIS A 71 16.33 -4.48 -4.66
C HIS A 71 15.75 -3.66 -5.83
N ARG A 72 14.44 -3.78 -6.10
CA ARG A 72 13.75 -3.00 -7.15
C ARG A 72 13.88 -1.50 -6.93
N LEU A 73 13.71 -1.02 -5.70
CA LEU A 73 13.85 0.41 -5.36
C LEU A 73 15.29 0.90 -5.50
N ARG A 74 16.27 0.08 -5.12
CA ARG A 74 17.70 0.40 -5.31
C ARG A 74 18.04 0.55 -6.78
N ASP A 75 17.54 -0.33 -7.63
CA ASP A 75 17.76 -0.29 -9.07
C ASP A 75 17.05 0.91 -9.71
N PHE A 76 15.82 1.20 -9.29
CA PHE A 76 15.02 2.30 -9.82
C PHE A 76 15.59 3.69 -9.44
N TYR A 77 15.91 3.92 -8.16
CA TYR A 77 16.36 5.23 -7.69
C TYR A 77 17.87 5.44 -7.84
N GLY A 78 18.67 4.37 -7.87
CA GLY A 78 20.13 4.43 -7.98
C GLY A 78 20.76 5.41 -6.98
N SER A 79 21.44 6.44 -7.49
CA SER A 79 22.09 7.47 -6.67
C SER A 79 21.12 8.42 -5.94
N LYS A 80 19.84 8.45 -6.33
CA LYS A 80 18.79 9.26 -5.67
C LYS A 80 18.07 8.49 -4.56
N LEU A 81 18.48 7.26 -4.26
CA LEU A 81 17.89 6.46 -3.19
C LEU A 81 18.02 7.19 -1.85
N THR A 82 16.95 7.13 -1.06
CA THR A 82 16.89 7.69 0.29
C THR A 82 16.29 6.65 1.23
N ASP A 83 16.45 6.85 2.54
CA ASP A 83 15.77 6.00 3.53
C ASP A 83 14.24 6.09 3.39
N ALA A 84 13.74 7.24 2.93
CA ALA A 84 12.32 7.43 2.64
C ALA A 84 11.82 6.49 1.53
N HIS A 85 12.61 6.33 0.46
CA HIS A 85 12.33 5.33 -0.58
C HIS A 85 12.39 3.90 -0.03
N LEU A 86 13.39 3.58 0.80
CA LEU A 86 13.53 2.23 1.37
C LEU A 86 12.38 1.81 2.31
N ARG A 87 11.61 2.77 2.85
CA ARG A 87 10.37 2.46 3.58
C ARG A 87 9.27 1.89 2.69
N MET A 88 9.28 2.15 1.38
CA MET A 88 8.33 1.54 0.44
C MET A 88 8.56 0.02 0.26
N ALA A 89 9.69 -0.51 0.73
CA ALA A 89 9.94 -1.95 0.80
C ALA A 89 9.46 -2.58 2.11
N GLU A 90 8.86 -1.80 3.02
CA GLU A 90 8.33 -2.33 4.27
C GLU A 90 7.00 -3.03 4.04
N VAL A 91 6.85 -4.23 4.62
CA VAL A 91 5.67 -5.11 4.50
C VAL A 91 5.32 -5.72 5.86
N PRO A 92 4.06 -6.15 6.09
CA PRO A 92 3.66 -6.74 7.36
C PRO A 92 4.40 -8.02 7.76
N ASP A 93 4.82 -8.86 6.81
CA ASP A 93 5.74 -10.00 6.96
C ASP A 93 6.09 -10.58 5.58
N ASP A 94 6.93 -11.63 5.55
CA ASP A 94 7.37 -12.31 4.32
C ASP A 94 6.28 -13.13 3.61
N SER A 95 5.04 -13.18 4.13
CA SER A 95 3.91 -13.85 3.47
C SER A 95 3.18 -12.97 2.44
N VAL A 96 3.62 -11.71 2.29
CA VAL A 96 3.06 -10.81 1.27
C VAL A 96 3.40 -11.30 -0.13
N GLU A 97 2.36 -11.42 -0.95
CA GLU A 97 2.49 -11.63 -2.38
C GLU A 97 2.66 -10.29 -3.10
N LEU A 98 3.73 -10.14 -3.87
CA LEU A 98 3.95 -8.98 -4.73
C LEU A 98 3.24 -9.21 -6.06
N VAL A 99 2.36 -8.27 -6.43
CA VAL A 99 1.67 -8.29 -7.72
C VAL A 99 2.33 -7.26 -8.62
N GLU A 100 2.80 -7.71 -9.79
CA GLU A 100 3.39 -6.83 -10.79
C GLU A 100 2.30 -6.07 -11.53
N SER A 101 2.55 -4.78 -11.75
CA SER A 101 1.69 -3.94 -12.60
C SER A 101 2.26 -3.95 -14.00
N ASP A 102 1.46 -4.34 -15.01
CA ASP A 102 1.88 -4.23 -16.40
C ASP A 102 2.04 -2.74 -16.78
N GLU A 103 3.22 -2.34 -17.27
CA GLU A 103 3.55 -0.94 -17.60
C GLU A 103 2.74 -0.36 -18.78
N SER A 104 1.85 -1.13 -19.40
CA SER A 104 1.03 -0.65 -20.53
C SER A 104 -0.10 0.32 -20.14
N ASP A 105 -0.36 0.51 -18.84
CA ASP A 105 -1.53 1.24 -18.34
C ASP A 105 -1.22 2.65 -17.82
N HIS A 106 0.03 3.12 -17.91
CA HIS A 106 0.40 4.47 -17.46
C HIS A 106 0.33 5.47 -18.63
N GLU A 107 -0.81 6.16 -18.78
CA GLU A 107 -0.76 7.51 -19.36
C GLU A 107 0.05 8.39 -18.37
N GLU A 108 1.21 8.88 -18.82
CA GLU A 108 2.10 9.73 -18.02
C GLU A 108 1.33 10.94 -17.45
N GLY A 109 0.92 10.83 -16.19
CA GLY A 109 0.50 11.96 -15.39
C GLY A 109 1.73 12.80 -15.10
N GLU A 110 1.86 13.89 -15.85
CA GLU A 110 2.86 14.95 -15.68
C GLU A 110 3.06 15.24 -14.19
N ALA A 111 4.27 14.99 -13.70
CA ALA A 111 4.70 15.33 -12.36
C ALA A 111 4.65 16.87 -12.22
N ALA A 112 3.52 17.38 -11.77
CA ALA A 112 3.42 18.72 -11.23
C ALA A 112 4.01 18.67 -9.82
N ASP A 113 5.28 19.07 -9.67
CA ASP A 113 5.69 19.78 -8.48
C ASP A 113 6.81 20.80 -8.80
N ALA A 114 6.81 21.85 -7.99
CA ALA A 114 7.28 23.23 -8.20
C ALA A 114 8.73 23.49 -8.62
#